data_AF-A0A7K3E6L1-F1
#
_entry.id   AF-A0A7K3E6L1-F1
#
_cell.length_a   1.000
_cell.length_b   1.000
_cell.length_c   1.000
_cell.angle_alpha   90.00
_cell.angle_beta   90.00
_cell.angle_gamma   90.00
#
_symmetry.space_group_name_H-M   'P 1'
#
loop_
_entity.id
_entity.type
_entity.pdbx_description
1 polymer ?
#
loop_
_entity_poly.entity_id
_entity_poly.type
_entity_poly.pdbx_seq_one_letter_code
_entity_poly.pdbx_strand_id
1 'polypeptide(L)'
;MRSTPHSPLRHVPLLGLLAALLASLALTLAPPAAAGPATAETLAAPVRVMPLGDSITGSPGCWRAVLWNRLRNAGYTDLDFVGTLGTQGCGQEHDGDNEGHGGELVTNVADQNLLPARLSATRPDIVVMHFGTNDVWSSIAPDRILAAYTKLVGQMRASNPHMRILVAQLIPMNPGSCPGCAQRVVDFDARIPAWARATSTVDSPVTVVDQWTGFSTATDTYDGVHPNSAGDDKIAARWYPALSAVLDAGVPGDPGDPGDPGDPGGGRPTCGAVFRATNVWQGGYQGEVTVTNTSTSAVTGWSVTVVPAGGARLTQVWNGTSATAADGTVTVTNASWNGSLAPGASATFGFVATTPTTAGTPSATVGCTARGTATS
;
A
#
# COMPACT_ATOMS: atom_id res chain seq x y z
N MET A 1 -35.88 -50.27 -63.53
CA MET A 1 -36.50 -48.97 -63.22
C MET A 1 -37.67 -49.18 -62.27
N ARG A 2 -38.01 -48.13 -61.49
CA ARG A 2 -39.15 -48.01 -60.54
C ARG A 2 -39.03 -48.74 -59.20
N SER A 3 -39.12 -47.92 -58.16
CA SER A 3 -39.22 -48.22 -56.73
C SER A 3 -40.69 -48.28 -56.30
N THR A 4 -41.04 -49.02 -55.23
CA THR A 4 -41.67 -48.54 -53.97
C THR A 4 -42.15 -49.71 -53.08
N PRO A 5 -42.35 -49.53 -51.76
CA PRO A 5 -42.44 -50.62 -50.76
C PRO A 5 -43.81 -50.74 -50.06
N HIS A 6 -44.00 -51.75 -49.19
CA HIS A 6 -44.87 -51.67 -48.01
C HIS A 6 -44.45 -52.61 -46.86
N SER A 7 -44.82 -52.24 -45.63
CA SER A 7 -44.45 -52.86 -44.34
C SER A 7 -45.28 -54.10 -43.99
N PRO A 8 -44.90 -54.81 -42.90
CA PRO A 8 -45.91 -55.31 -41.97
C PRO A 8 -45.59 -55.04 -40.49
N LEU A 9 -46.59 -55.18 -39.63
CA LEU A 9 -46.54 -54.97 -38.17
C LEU A 9 -47.05 -56.21 -37.41
N ARG A 10 -46.38 -56.51 -36.29
CA ARG A 10 -46.83 -57.33 -35.13
C ARG A 10 -47.12 -58.81 -35.35
N HIS A 11 -46.66 -59.63 -34.39
CA HIS A 11 -47.46 -60.64 -33.64
C HIS A 11 -46.70 -60.99 -32.33
N VAL A 12 -47.43 -61.32 -31.26
CA VAL A 12 -46.95 -61.73 -29.91
C VAL A 12 -48.01 -62.70 -29.36
N PRO A 13 -47.70 -63.95 -28.93
CA PRO A 13 -47.44 -64.27 -27.50
C PRO A 13 -46.51 -65.53 -27.31
N LEU A 14 -46.39 -66.31 -26.21
CA LEU A 14 -46.98 -66.36 -24.85
C LEU A 14 -46.03 -67.13 -23.86
N LEU A 15 -46.14 -66.86 -22.55
CA LEU A 15 -45.86 -67.71 -21.34
C LEU A 15 -44.56 -68.56 -21.16
N GLY A 16 -44.00 -68.52 -19.94
CA GLY A 16 -43.10 -69.53 -19.39
C GLY A 16 -42.61 -69.22 -17.96
N LEU A 17 -43.02 -70.00 -16.96
CA LEU A 17 -42.54 -69.88 -15.56
C LEU A 17 -41.10 -70.41 -15.41
N LEU A 18 -40.33 -69.84 -14.49
CA LEU A 18 -39.61 -70.64 -13.47
C LEU A 18 -39.28 -69.79 -12.23
N ALA A 19 -39.24 -70.40 -11.06
CA ALA A 19 -38.94 -69.75 -9.78
C ALA A 19 -37.73 -70.42 -9.09
N ALA A 20 -36.91 -69.64 -8.38
CA ALA A 20 -36.03 -70.14 -7.32
C ALA A 20 -35.62 -68.99 -6.37
N LEU A 21 -35.77 -69.22 -5.06
CA LEU A 21 -35.24 -68.35 -4.00
C LEU A 21 -33.71 -68.53 -3.89
N LEU A 22 -33.01 -67.46 -3.54
CA LEU A 22 -31.83 -67.51 -2.67
C LEU A 22 -31.80 -66.25 -1.81
N ALA A 23 -31.61 -66.40 -0.50
CA ALA A 23 -31.79 -65.33 0.47
C ALA A 23 -30.46 -64.78 1.00
N SER A 24 -30.47 -63.45 1.23
CA SER A 24 -29.74 -62.74 2.30
C SER A 24 -28.23 -62.97 2.49
N LEU A 25 -27.44 -61.96 2.10
CA LEU A 25 -26.37 -61.44 2.96
C LEU A 25 -26.28 -59.92 2.82
N ALA A 26 -27.13 -59.19 3.57
CA ALA A 26 -27.11 -57.74 3.60
C ALA A 26 -26.01 -57.24 4.55
N LEU A 27 -24.79 -57.09 4.04
CA LEU A 27 -23.72 -56.41 4.76
C LEU A 27 -23.99 -54.90 4.70
N THR A 28 -24.41 -54.30 5.82
CA THR A 28 -24.65 -52.85 5.90
C THR A 28 -23.32 -52.10 5.89
N LEU A 29 -22.80 -51.77 4.70
CA LEU A 29 -21.80 -50.72 4.59
C LEU A 29 -22.45 -49.41 5.01
N ALA A 30 -22.03 -48.87 6.15
CA ALA A 30 -22.22 -47.46 6.43
C ALA A 30 -21.50 -46.67 5.31
N PRO A 31 -22.13 -45.66 4.70
CA PRO A 31 -21.43 -44.82 3.74
C PRO A 31 -20.25 -44.15 4.44
N PRO A 32 -19.09 -43.98 3.76
CA PRO A 32 -18.00 -43.20 4.32
C PRO A 32 -18.55 -41.80 4.65
N ALA A 33 -18.24 -41.31 5.85
CA ALA A 33 -18.61 -39.96 6.24
C ALA A 33 -18.06 -39.01 5.17
N ALA A 34 -18.95 -38.28 4.49
CA ALA A 34 -18.54 -37.28 3.53
C ALA A 34 -17.70 -36.26 4.29
N ALA A 35 -16.42 -36.18 3.97
CA ALA A 35 -15.61 -35.04 4.40
C ALA A 35 -16.35 -33.79 3.92
N GLY A 36 -16.74 -32.92 4.86
CA GLY A 36 -17.32 -31.64 4.50
C GLY A 36 -16.39 -30.91 3.54
N PRO A 37 -16.91 -30.09 2.61
CA PRO A 37 -16.04 -29.30 1.74
C PRO A 37 -15.10 -28.51 2.64
N ALA A 38 -13.80 -28.76 2.49
CA ALA A 38 -12.80 -27.91 3.11
C ALA A 38 -13.08 -26.50 2.60
N THR A 39 -13.34 -25.58 3.52
CA THR A 39 -13.45 -24.16 3.19
C THR A 39 -12.11 -23.75 2.59
N ALA A 40 -12.08 -23.62 1.27
CA ALA A 40 -10.96 -22.98 0.61
C ALA A 40 -10.90 -21.56 1.17
N GLU A 41 -9.86 -21.26 1.95
CA GLU A 41 -9.59 -19.89 2.35
C GLU A 41 -9.41 -19.09 1.05
N THR A 42 -10.32 -18.15 0.80
CA THR A 42 -10.14 -17.16 -0.25
C THR A 42 -8.88 -16.39 0.12
N LEU A 43 -7.77 -16.69 -0.54
CA LEU A 43 -6.56 -15.87 -0.42
C LEU A 43 -6.95 -14.43 -0.73
N ALA A 44 -6.53 -13.50 0.13
CA ALA A 44 -6.69 -12.09 -0.13
C ALA A 44 -6.06 -11.77 -1.50
N ALA A 45 -6.69 -10.87 -2.26
CA ALA A 45 -6.08 -10.40 -3.50
C ALA A 45 -4.79 -9.62 -3.17
N PRO A 46 -3.71 -9.78 -3.96
CA PRO A 46 -2.46 -9.08 -3.72
C PRO A 46 -2.66 -7.56 -3.80
N VAL A 47 -1.89 -6.82 -3.01
CA VAL A 47 -1.97 -5.35 -3.02
C VAL A 47 -1.36 -4.82 -4.31
N ARG A 48 -2.16 -4.12 -5.11
CA ARG A 48 -1.78 -3.61 -6.42
C ARG A 48 -1.10 -2.26 -6.30
N VAL A 49 0.15 -2.19 -6.72
CA VAL A 49 0.98 -0.98 -6.68
C VAL A 49 1.25 -0.53 -8.11
N MET A 50 0.87 0.70 -8.47
CA MET A 50 1.19 1.29 -9.78
C MET A 50 2.43 2.19 -9.67
N PRO A 51 3.58 1.81 -10.26
CA PRO A 51 4.65 2.75 -10.57
C PRO A 51 4.19 3.67 -11.70
N LEU A 52 3.84 4.92 -11.39
CA LEU A 52 3.37 5.92 -12.35
C LEU A 52 4.48 6.94 -12.65
N GLY A 53 4.67 7.31 -13.92
CA GLY A 53 5.61 8.36 -14.24
C GLY A 53 6.02 8.52 -15.68
N ASP A 54 7.18 9.15 -15.86
CA ASP A 54 7.85 9.34 -17.14
C ASP A 54 8.93 8.27 -17.41
N SER A 55 9.97 8.58 -18.20
CA SER A 55 11.08 7.66 -18.51
C SER A 55 11.89 7.25 -17.28
N ILE A 56 11.88 8.03 -16.20
CA ILE A 56 12.54 7.62 -14.95
C ILE A 56 11.78 6.47 -14.29
N THR A 57 10.45 6.44 -14.37
CA THR A 57 9.64 5.30 -13.90
C THR A 57 9.67 4.15 -14.88
N GLY A 58 9.50 4.42 -16.17
CA GLY A 58 9.46 3.39 -17.21
C GLY A 58 10.85 2.89 -17.56
N SER A 59 11.34 3.32 -18.73
CA SER A 59 12.61 2.93 -19.31
C SER A 59 13.43 4.18 -19.63
N PRO A 60 14.75 4.18 -19.35
CA PRO A 60 15.59 3.00 -19.09
C PRO A 60 15.97 2.73 -17.62
N GLY A 61 15.32 3.39 -16.65
CA GLY A 61 15.59 3.16 -15.22
C GLY A 61 15.15 1.77 -14.72
N CYS A 62 15.90 1.20 -13.79
CA CYS A 62 15.70 -0.14 -13.24
C CYS A 62 15.38 -0.20 -11.74
N TRP A 63 15.15 0.95 -11.09
CA TRP A 63 14.80 1.03 -9.66
C TRP A 63 13.57 0.19 -9.28
N ARG A 64 12.63 -0.07 -10.21
CA ARG A 64 11.46 -0.94 -9.96
C ARG A 64 11.87 -2.37 -9.65
N ALA A 65 12.80 -2.94 -10.42
CA ALA A 65 13.34 -4.27 -10.17
C ALA A 65 14.07 -4.34 -8.81
N VAL A 66 14.85 -3.30 -8.50
CA VAL A 66 15.55 -3.19 -7.21
C VAL A 66 14.56 -3.07 -6.05
N LEU A 67 13.51 -2.26 -6.18
CA LEU A 67 12.46 -2.07 -5.17
C LEU A 67 11.66 -3.36 -4.95
N TRP A 68 11.23 -4.01 -6.03
CA TRP A 68 10.56 -5.31 -5.99
C TRP A 68 11.39 -6.34 -5.24
N ASN A 69 12.67 -6.50 -5.61
CA ASN A 69 13.55 -7.47 -4.96
C ASN A 69 13.80 -7.14 -3.48
N ARG A 70 13.85 -5.86 -3.09
CA ARG A 70 13.90 -5.47 -1.66
C ARG A 70 12.61 -5.82 -0.91
N LEU A 71 11.44 -5.61 -1.52
CA LEU A 71 10.15 -5.98 -0.93
C LEU A 71 10.00 -7.51 -0.79
N ARG A 72 10.32 -8.27 -1.84
CA ARG A 72 10.32 -9.74 -1.81
C ARG A 72 11.26 -10.30 -0.74
N ASN A 73 12.48 -9.77 -0.65
CA ASN A 73 13.47 -10.19 0.36
C ASN A 73 13.06 -9.82 1.79
N ALA A 74 12.22 -8.80 1.98
CA ALA A 74 11.64 -8.42 3.26
C ALA A 74 10.38 -9.22 3.64
N GLY A 75 9.90 -10.12 2.76
CA GLY A 75 8.74 -10.98 3.02
C GLY A 75 7.41 -10.42 2.53
N TYR A 76 7.37 -9.31 1.78
CA TYR A 76 6.16 -8.86 1.11
C TYR A 76 5.88 -9.75 -0.11
N THR A 77 5.16 -10.85 0.12
CA THR A 77 4.89 -11.86 -0.92
C THR A 77 3.58 -11.67 -1.66
N ASP A 78 2.68 -10.84 -1.14
CA ASP A 78 1.30 -10.62 -1.58
C ASP A 78 1.16 -9.23 -2.23
N LEU A 79 1.95 -9.03 -3.29
CA LEU A 79 2.09 -7.79 -4.05
C LEU A 79 1.96 -8.07 -5.54
N ASP A 80 1.38 -7.12 -6.25
CA ASP A 80 1.20 -7.09 -7.70
C ASP A 80 1.64 -5.69 -8.17
N PHE A 81 2.66 -5.57 -9.01
CA PHE A 81 2.94 -4.30 -9.68
C PHE A 81 2.01 -4.21 -10.89
N VAL A 82 1.31 -3.07 -11.05
CA VAL A 82 0.28 -2.93 -12.07
C VAL A 82 0.51 -1.73 -12.97
N GLY A 83 0.20 -1.90 -14.25
CA GLY A 83 0.34 -0.86 -15.25
C GLY A 83 -0.03 -1.35 -16.65
N THR A 84 -0.24 -0.44 -17.59
CA THR A 84 -0.51 -0.80 -18.99
C THR A 84 0.75 -1.16 -19.79
N LEU A 85 1.94 -0.92 -19.23
CA LEU A 85 3.23 -1.32 -19.82
C LEU A 85 3.79 -2.53 -19.07
N GLY A 86 4.08 -3.59 -19.82
CA GLY A 86 4.69 -4.79 -19.25
C GLY A 86 6.17 -4.62 -18.86
N THR A 87 6.74 -5.70 -18.33
CA THR A 87 8.15 -5.80 -17.92
C THR A 87 9.14 -5.23 -18.93
N GLN A 88 9.99 -4.31 -18.47
CA GLN A 88 11.10 -3.72 -19.22
C GLN A 88 12.43 -4.32 -18.74
N GLY A 89 13.37 -4.54 -19.67
CA GLY A 89 14.53 -5.40 -19.43
C GLY A 89 15.58 -4.79 -18.51
N CYS A 90 15.63 -5.25 -17.25
CA CYS A 90 16.57 -4.79 -16.22
C CYS A 90 17.61 -5.83 -15.76
N GLY A 91 17.71 -6.97 -16.44
CA GLY A 91 18.68 -8.03 -16.10
C GLY A 91 18.43 -8.75 -14.76
N GLN A 92 17.31 -8.47 -14.10
CA GLN A 92 16.87 -9.13 -12.87
C GLN A 92 15.41 -9.56 -13.03
N GLU A 93 15.07 -10.73 -12.48
CA GLU A 93 13.68 -11.16 -12.34
C GLU A 93 12.96 -10.23 -11.36
N HIS A 94 11.78 -9.76 -11.76
CA HIS A 94 10.88 -8.94 -10.98
C HIS A 94 9.50 -8.93 -11.65
N ASP A 95 8.48 -8.52 -10.91
CA ASP A 95 7.26 -8.01 -11.53
C ASP A 95 7.58 -6.62 -12.10
N GLY A 96 7.50 -6.52 -13.42
CA GLY A 96 7.94 -5.35 -14.17
C GLY A 96 6.81 -4.51 -14.75
N ASP A 97 5.56 -4.80 -14.43
CA ASP A 97 4.41 -4.05 -14.92
C ASP A 97 4.41 -2.63 -14.31
N ASN A 98 4.08 -1.62 -15.13
CA ASN A 98 4.27 -0.22 -14.80
C ASN A 98 3.47 0.74 -15.69
N GLU A 99 3.37 1.99 -15.24
CA GLU A 99 2.71 3.09 -15.93
C GLU A 99 3.71 4.24 -16.19
N GLY A 100 4.94 3.88 -16.58
CA GLY A 100 6.05 4.80 -16.84
C GLY A 100 6.24 5.12 -18.33
N HIS A 101 5.77 6.27 -18.79
CA HIS A 101 5.73 6.62 -20.22
C HIS A 101 6.86 7.59 -20.61
N GLY A 102 7.83 7.10 -21.39
CA GLY A 102 8.99 7.89 -21.79
C GLY A 102 8.64 9.18 -22.53
N GLY A 103 9.17 10.31 -22.06
CA GLY A 103 8.89 11.63 -22.62
C GLY A 103 7.48 12.19 -22.33
N GLU A 104 6.65 11.49 -21.55
CA GLU A 104 5.32 11.99 -21.18
C GLU A 104 5.41 13.16 -20.19
N LEU A 105 4.47 14.10 -20.30
CA LEU A 105 4.33 15.24 -19.39
C LEU A 105 3.08 15.05 -18.53
N VAL A 106 3.19 15.33 -17.23
CA VAL A 106 2.05 15.19 -16.31
C VAL A 106 0.93 16.18 -16.65
N THR A 107 1.27 17.37 -17.18
CA THR A 107 0.24 18.30 -17.69
C THR A 107 -0.50 17.74 -18.90
N ASN A 108 0.17 17.00 -19.78
CA ASN A 108 -0.49 16.40 -20.95
C ASN A 108 -1.44 15.27 -20.52
N VAL A 109 -1.03 14.41 -19.58
CA VAL A 109 -1.90 13.38 -18.97
C VAL A 109 -3.12 14.02 -18.31
N ALA A 110 -2.92 15.12 -17.59
CA ALA A 110 -4.00 15.86 -16.95
C ALA A 110 -4.95 16.47 -17.99
N ASP A 111 -4.45 17.21 -18.97
CA ASP A 111 -5.25 17.92 -19.98
C ASP A 111 -6.04 16.96 -20.86
N GLN A 112 -5.38 15.91 -21.36
CA GLN A 112 -5.98 14.89 -22.23
C GLN A 112 -6.79 13.84 -21.45
N ASN A 113 -6.78 13.91 -20.10
CA ASN A 113 -7.55 13.04 -19.21
C ASN A 113 -7.24 11.54 -19.42
N LEU A 114 -5.96 11.18 -19.50
CA LEU A 114 -5.51 9.83 -19.86
C LEU A 114 -5.53 8.84 -18.67
N LEU A 115 -5.24 9.33 -17.45
CA LEU A 115 -5.08 8.48 -16.26
C LEU A 115 -6.31 7.60 -15.92
N PRO A 116 -7.57 8.06 -16.04
CA PRO A 116 -8.74 7.22 -15.72
C PRO A 116 -8.82 5.90 -16.49
N ALA A 117 -8.37 5.86 -17.75
CA ALA A 117 -8.35 4.62 -18.53
C ALA A 117 -7.30 3.63 -18.00
N ARG A 118 -6.12 4.15 -17.64
CA ARG A 118 -5.02 3.38 -17.02
C ARG A 118 -5.46 2.81 -15.67
N LEU A 119 -6.06 3.64 -14.81
CA LEU A 119 -6.61 3.25 -13.51
C LEU A 119 -7.73 2.20 -13.64
N SER A 120 -8.64 2.34 -14.61
CA SER A 120 -9.71 1.36 -14.83
C SER A 120 -9.18 -0.02 -15.28
N ALA A 121 -8.10 -0.05 -16.06
CA ALA A 121 -7.49 -1.29 -16.54
C ALA A 121 -6.70 -2.06 -15.46
N THR A 122 -6.16 -1.35 -14.47
CA THR A 122 -5.15 -1.87 -13.52
C THR A 122 -5.61 -1.85 -12.06
N ARG A 123 -6.57 -0.99 -11.73
CA ARG A 123 -7.21 -0.81 -10.41
C ARG A 123 -6.21 -0.74 -9.23
N PRO A 124 -5.21 0.15 -9.22
CA PRO A 124 -4.24 0.18 -8.12
C PRO A 124 -4.86 0.54 -6.78
N ASP A 125 -4.27 0.00 -5.72
CA ASP A 125 -4.54 0.34 -4.32
C ASP A 125 -3.53 1.38 -3.82
N ILE A 126 -2.32 1.36 -4.39
CA ILE A 126 -1.22 2.29 -4.14
C ILE A 126 -0.71 2.84 -5.47
N VAL A 127 -0.51 4.16 -5.56
CA VAL A 127 0.26 4.78 -6.65
C VAL A 127 1.60 5.28 -6.11
N VAL A 128 2.68 4.91 -6.80
CA VAL A 128 4.06 5.39 -6.57
C VAL A 128 4.43 6.28 -7.75
N MET A 129 4.32 7.61 -7.57
CA MET A 129 4.43 8.59 -8.66
C MET A 129 5.77 9.31 -8.64
N HIS A 130 6.60 9.09 -9.67
CA HIS A 130 7.74 9.95 -10.03
C HIS A 130 7.49 10.54 -11.42
N PHE A 131 7.05 11.79 -11.49
CA PHE A 131 6.51 12.34 -12.73
C PHE A 131 6.62 13.86 -12.79
N GLY A 132 7.07 14.41 -13.91
CA GLY A 132 7.14 15.87 -14.10
C GLY A 132 8.51 16.36 -14.57
N THR A 133 9.46 15.45 -14.75
CA THR A 133 10.80 15.74 -15.27
C THR A 133 10.71 16.40 -16.65
N ASN A 134 9.82 15.90 -17.51
CA ASN A 134 9.61 16.46 -18.85
C ASN A 134 8.88 17.82 -18.83
N ASP A 135 8.01 18.06 -17.85
CA ASP A 135 7.34 19.35 -17.65
C ASP A 135 8.35 20.41 -17.20
N VAL A 136 9.22 20.06 -16.24
CA VAL A 136 10.35 20.89 -15.78
C VAL A 136 11.36 21.11 -16.91
N TRP A 137 11.66 20.10 -17.73
CA TRP A 137 12.49 20.25 -18.93
C TRP A 137 11.86 21.26 -19.89
N SER A 138 10.57 21.09 -20.19
CA SER A 138 9.77 21.96 -21.05
C SER A 138 9.51 23.36 -20.46
N SER A 139 10.10 23.69 -19.32
CA SER A 139 9.98 24.98 -18.63
C SER A 139 8.55 25.35 -18.24
N ILE A 140 7.72 24.35 -17.97
CA ILE A 140 6.36 24.56 -17.45
C ILE A 140 6.44 25.06 -16.00
N ALA A 141 5.63 26.07 -15.67
CA ALA A 141 5.62 26.68 -14.35
C ALA A 141 5.15 25.68 -13.26
N PRO A 142 5.79 25.65 -12.07
CA PRO A 142 5.42 24.75 -10.98
C PRO A 142 3.92 24.75 -10.62
N ASP A 143 3.23 25.90 -10.64
CA ASP A 143 1.79 25.99 -10.40
C ASP A 143 0.97 25.12 -11.37
N ARG A 144 1.38 25.06 -12.63
CA ARG A 144 0.71 24.29 -13.67
C ARG A 144 0.93 22.79 -13.49
N ILE A 145 2.14 22.40 -13.09
CA ILE A 145 2.49 21.00 -12.77
C ILE A 145 1.72 20.54 -11.53
N LEU A 146 1.65 21.35 -10.47
CA LEU A 146 0.89 21.02 -9.25
C LEU A 146 -0.64 21.02 -9.47
N ALA A 147 -1.16 21.84 -10.39
CA ALA A 147 -2.55 21.76 -10.83
C ALA A 147 -2.84 20.44 -11.56
N ALA A 148 -1.90 19.97 -12.40
CA ALA A 148 -1.98 18.66 -13.03
C ALA A 148 -1.94 17.52 -11.99
N TYR A 149 -0.98 17.55 -11.04
CA TYR A 149 -0.94 16.61 -9.92
C TYR A 149 -2.29 16.56 -9.16
N THR A 150 -2.87 17.71 -8.83
CA THR A 150 -4.18 17.79 -8.14
C THR A 150 -5.28 17.11 -8.94
N LYS A 151 -5.32 17.31 -10.27
CA LYS A 151 -6.28 16.62 -11.16
C LYS A 151 -6.06 15.10 -11.16
N LEU A 152 -4.81 14.66 -11.24
CA LEU A 152 -4.45 13.23 -11.22
C LEU A 152 -4.85 12.58 -9.89
N VAL A 153 -4.58 13.22 -8.74
CA VAL A 153 -5.03 12.73 -7.43
C VAL A 153 -6.57 12.66 -7.35
N GLY A 154 -7.28 13.62 -7.95
CA GLY A 154 -8.74 13.55 -8.10
C GLY A 154 -9.21 12.35 -8.91
N GLN A 155 -8.53 12.03 -10.03
CA GLN A 155 -8.81 10.85 -10.86
C GLN A 155 -8.50 9.54 -10.13
N MET A 156 -7.38 9.48 -9.39
CA MET A 156 -7.03 8.35 -8.52
C MET A 156 -8.11 8.09 -7.48
N ARG A 157 -8.57 9.14 -6.78
CA ARG A 157 -9.63 9.06 -5.77
C ARG A 157 -11.01 8.70 -6.33
N ALA A 158 -11.29 9.09 -7.57
CA ALA A 158 -12.50 8.67 -8.27
C ALA A 158 -12.48 7.19 -8.67
N SER A 159 -11.29 6.60 -8.88
CA SER A 159 -11.12 5.15 -9.10
C SER A 159 -11.03 4.36 -7.80
N ASN A 160 -10.43 4.93 -6.75
CA ASN A 160 -10.28 4.33 -5.44
C ASN A 160 -10.31 5.42 -4.35
N PRO A 161 -11.40 5.59 -3.59
CA PRO A 161 -11.49 6.65 -2.57
C PRO A 161 -10.47 6.48 -1.43
N HIS A 162 -9.89 5.30 -1.28
CA HIS A 162 -8.86 4.95 -0.29
C HIS A 162 -7.44 4.89 -0.86
N MET A 163 -7.23 5.29 -2.12
CA MET A 163 -5.94 5.24 -2.80
C MET A 163 -4.83 5.81 -1.93
N ARG A 164 -3.77 5.02 -1.70
CA ARG A 164 -2.56 5.49 -1.04
C ARG A 164 -1.62 6.06 -2.10
N ILE A 165 -1.15 7.29 -1.91
CA ILE A 165 -0.41 8.01 -2.96
C ILE A 165 0.95 8.41 -2.41
N LEU A 166 2.01 7.82 -2.96
CA LEU A 166 3.39 8.20 -2.68
C LEU A 166 3.89 9.07 -3.84
N VAL A 167 4.29 10.31 -3.57
CA VAL A 167 4.73 11.28 -4.60
C VAL A 167 6.18 11.64 -4.37
N ALA A 168 6.98 11.50 -5.41
CA ALA A 168 8.39 11.89 -5.38
C ALA A 168 8.51 13.43 -5.35
N GLN A 169 9.43 13.95 -4.52
CA GLN A 169 10.28 15.04 -5.04
C GLN A 169 11.15 14.44 -6.14
N LEU A 170 11.38 15.18 -7.23
CA LEU A 170 12.11 14.62 -8.37
C LEU A 170 13.57 14.33 -7.99
N ILE A 171 14.23 13.49 -8.80
CA ILE A 171 15.69 13.43 -8.74
C ILE A 171 16.27 14.73 -9.35
N PRO A 172 17.45 15.18 -8.92
CA PRO A 172 18.13 16.30 -9.54
C PRO A 172 18.39 16.01 -11.03
N MET A 173 18.21 17.03 -11.88
CA MET A 173 18.42 16.96 -13.32
C MET A 173 19.30 18.13 -13.78
N ASN A 174 20.43 17.84 -14.43
CA ASN A 174 21.36 18.86 -14.93
C ASN A 174 22.08 18.44 -16.24
N PRO A 175 21.35 18.21 -17.35
CA PRO A 175 21.93 17.86 -18.64
C PRO A 175 22.44 19.11 -19.37
N GLY A 176 23.52 18.98 -20.13
CA GLY A 176 24.15 20.11 -20.84
C GLY A 176 23.24 20.80 -21.87
N SER A 177 22.20 20.14 -22.34
CA SER A 177 21.18 20.68 -23.26
C SER A 177 20.08 21.49 -22.56
N CYS A 178 20.03 21.53 -21.22
CA CYS A 178 19.04 22.30 -20.47
C CYS A 178 19.67 23.09 -19.31
N PRO A 179 20.33 24.23 -19.57
CA PRO A 179 21.04 25.02 -18.55
C PRO A 179 20.18 25.52 -17.38
N GLY A 180 18.86 25.64 -17.57
CA GLY A 180 17.90 26.04 -16.53
C GLY A 180 17.24 24.89 -15.78
N CYS A 181 17.43 23.62 -16.18
CA CYS A 181 16.71 22.49 -15.60
C CYS A 181 17.01 22.32 -14.10
N ALA A 182 18.27 22.41 -13.70
CA ALA A 182 18.68 22.20 -12.31
C ALA A 182 17.95 23.12 -11.32
N GLN A 183 17.87 24.41 -11.62
CA GLN A 183 17.14 25.37 -10.78
C GLN A 183 15.62 25.13 -10.81
N ARG A 184 15.05 24.80 -11.97
CA ARG A 184 13.60 24.57 -12.07
C ARG A 184 13.15 23.30 -11.33
N VAL A 185 14.00 22.28 -11.20
CA VAL A 185 13.69 21.14 -10.31
C VAL A 185 13.66 21.62 -8.85
N VAL A 186 14.65 22.39 -8.38
CA VAL A 186 14.65 22.97 -7.02
C VAL A 186 13.40 23.80 -6.76
N ASP A 187 13.02 24.67 -7.70
CA ASP A 187 11.84 25.55 -7.57
C ASP A 187 10.51 24.76 -7.54
N PHE A 188 10.46 23.60 -8.20
CA PHE A 188 9.31 22.71 -8.19
C PHE A 188 9.26 21.86 -6.90
N ASP A 189 10.36 21.17 -6.57
CA ASP A 189 10.46 20.26 -5.42
C ASP A 189 10.26 20.98 -4.08
N ALA A 190 10.66 22.25 -3.98
CA ALA A 190 10.40 23.08 -2.80
C ALA A 190 8.89 23.23 -2.48
N ARG A 191 8.01 23.04 -3.47
CA ARG A 191 6.56 23.23 -3.35
C ARG A 191 5.78 21.95 -3.10
N ILE A 192 6.31 20.79 -3.51
CA ILE A 192 5.65 19.49 -3.38
C ILE A 192 5.23 19.19 -1.92
N PRO A 193 6.06 19.41 -0.87
CA PRO A 193 5.66 19.18 0.52
C PRO A 193 4.45 20.00 0.98
N ALA A 194 4.31 21.25 0.52
CA ALA A 194 3.17 22.09 0.87
C ALA A 194 1.91 21.65 0.11
N TRP A 195 2.04 21.34 -1.18
CA TRP A 195 0.95 20.82 -2.01
C TRP A 195 0.42 19.48 -1.50
N ALA A 196 1.31 18.53 -1.15
CA ALA A 196 0.92 17.22 -0.67
C ALA A 196 0.13 17.31 0.64
N ARG A 197 0.61 18.12 1.61
CA ARG A 197 -0.13 18.38 2.86
C ARG A 197 -1.51 19.00 2.63
N ALA A 198 -1.65 19.90 1.66
CA ALA A 198 -2.93 20.51 1.31
C ALA A 198 -3.89 19.57 0.55
N THR A 199 -3.34 18.55 -0.13
CA THR A 199 -4.10 17.62 -0.98
C THR A 199 -4.44 16.32 -0.24
N SER A 200 -3.66 15.92 0.76
CA SER A 200 -3.82 14.69 1.55
C SER A 200 -5.14 14.68 2.34
N THR A 201 -5.79 13.52 2.41
CA THR A 201 -6.91 13.25 3.33
C THR A 201 -6.56 12.10 4.27
N VAL A 202 -7.44 11.79 5.22
CA VAL A 202 -7.29 10.61 6.10
C VAL A 202 -7.50 9.32 5.30
N ASP A 203 -8.51 9.29 4.43
CA ASP A 203 -8.87 8.12 3.63
C ASP A 203 -7.87 7.84 2.51
N SER A 204 -7.38 8.89 1.85
CA SER A 204 -6.42 8.84 0.74
C SER A 204 -5.23 9.77 1.04
N PRO A 205 -4.24 9.31 1.84
CA PRO A 205 -3.09 10.12 2.19
C PRO A 205 -2.15 10.31 0.99
N VAL A 206 -1.55 11.50 0.91
CA VAL A 206 -0.52 11.86 -0.07
C VAL A 206 0.80 12.07 0.67
N THR A 207 1.70 11.10 0.58
CA THR A 207 3.00 11.10 1.27
C THR A 207 4.09 11.51 0.30
N VAL A 208 4.95 12.45 0.71
CA VAL A 208 6.11 12.87 -0.09
C VAL A 208 7.31 11.98 0.19
N VAL A 209 7.98 11.54 -0.87
CA VAL A 209 9.23 10.77 -0.82
C VAL A 209 10.35 11.61 -1.43
N ASP A 210 11.34 11.92 -0.61
CA ASP A 210 12.52 12.70 -1.00
C ASP A 210 13.47 11.83 -1.84
N GLN A 211 13.44 12.00 -3.18
CA GLN A 211 14.43 11.44 -4.11
C GLN A 211 15.60 12.39 -4.39
N TRP A 212 15.54 13.62 -3.86
CA TRP A 212 16.53 14.66 -4.12
C TRP A 212 17.78 14.49 -3.24
N THR A 213 17.59 14.33 -1.93
CA THR A 213 18.69 14.37 -0.96
C THR A 213 19.66 13.20 -1.14
N GLY A 214 20.92 13.51 -1.43
CA GLY A 214 22.00 12.51 -1.61
C GLY A 214 22.07 11.90 -3.02
N PHE A 215 21.21 12.36 -3.94
CA PHE A 215 21.31 12.05 -5.36
C PHE A 215 22.21 13.08 -6.07
N SER A 216 22.99 12.62 -7.05
CA SER A 216 24.04 13.38 -7.74
C SER A 216 23.97 13.08 -9.23
N THR A 217 23.63 14.08 -10.05
CA THR A 217 23.54 13.91 -11.51
C THR A 217 24.84 13.38 -12.11
N ALA A 218 25.99 13.82 -11.60
CA ALA A 218 27.30 13.45 -12.13
C ALA A 218 27.70 11.99 -11.88
N THR A 219 27.11 11.30 -10.89
CA THR A 219 27.50 9.93 -10.49
C THR A 219 26.37 8.92 -10.59
N ASP A 220 25.12 9.39 -10.49
CA ASP A 220 23.94 8.55 -10.34
C ASP A 220 23.04 8.56 -11.60
N THR A 221 23.41 9.35 -12.62
CA THR A 221 22.80 9.33 -13.97
C THR A 221 23.84 8.97 -15.02
N TYR A 222 23.41 8.67 -16.26
CA TYR A 222 24.33 8.50 -17.39
C TYR A 222 24.31 9.68 -18.39
N ASP A 223 23.29 10.55 -18.34
CA ASP A 223 23.12 11.69 -19.27
C ASP A 223 22.80 13.04 -18.57
N GLY A 224 22.80 13.06 -17.23
CA GLY A 224 22.39 14.20 -16.41
C GLY A 224 20.91 14.19 -16.01
N VAL A 225 20.13 13.18 -16.42
CA VAL A 225 18.67 13.07 -16.17
C VAL A 225 18.30 11.67 -15.69
N HIS A 226 18.60 10.64 -16.48
CA HIS A 226 18.10 9.29 -16.26
C HIS A 226 19.05 8.48 -15.36
N PRO A 227 18.53 7.75 -14.36
CA PRO A 227 19.36 7.02 -13.43
C PRO A 227 20.24 5.97 -14.13
N ASN A 228 21.45 5.81 -13.61
CA ASN A 228 22.24 4.59 -13.80
C ASN A 228 21.97 3.62 -12.63
N SER A 229 22.63 2.46 -12.58
CA SER A 229 22.40 1.47 -11.51
C SER A 229 22.58 2.01 -10.08
N ALA A 230 23.52 2.94 -9.85
CA ALA A 230 23.71 3.57 -8.54
C ALA A 230 22.58 4.57 -8.22
N GLY A 231 22.04 5.25 -9.23
CA GLY A 231 20.84 6.07 -9.10
C GLY A 231 19.59 5.23 -8.83
N ASP A 232 19.43 4.10 -9.53
CA ASP A 232 18.33 3.17 -9.33
C ASP A 232 18.31 2.60 -7.90
N ASP A 233 19.48 2.22 -7.38
CA ASP A 233 19.64 1.76 -6.00
C ASP A 233 19.27 2.83 -4.96
N LYS A 234 19.52 4.12 -5.25
CA LYS A 234 19.13 5.25 -4.40
C LYS A 234 17.62 5.49 -4.49
N ILE A 235 17.03 5.48 -5.69
CA ILE A 235 15.59 5.68 -5.90
C ILE A 235 14.79 4.60 -5.17
N ALA A 236 15.20 3.34 -5.32
CA ALA A 236 14.62 2.21 -4.60
C ALA A 236 14.83 2.31 -3.07
N ALA A 237 15.97 2.83 -2.60
CA ALA A 237 16.24 3.04 -1.17
C ALA A 237 15.32 4.09 -0.52
N ARG A 238 14.83 5.07 -1.29
CA ARG A 238 13.88 6.08 -0.82
C ARG A 238 12.44 5.59 -0.89
N TRP A 239 12.08 4.87 -1.96
CA TRP A 239 10.73 4.29 -2.09
C TRP A 239 10.45 3.19 -1.06
N TYR A 240 11.40 2.28 -0.83
CA TYR A 240 11.22 1.12 0.03
C TYR A 240 10.61 1.44 1.41
N PRO A 241 11.19 2.32 2.25
CA PRO A 241 10.65 2.60 3.59
C PRO A 241 9.28 3.30 3.57
N ALA A 242 8.97 4.06 2.51
CA ALA A 242 7.68 4.73 2.37
C ALA A 242 6.59 3.74 1.93
N LEU A 243 6.90 2.83 1.00
CA LEU A 243 5.98 1.81 0.52
C LEU A 243 5.75 0.71 1.55
N SER A 244 6.81 0.21 2.21
CA SER A 244 6.69 -0.77 3.28
C SER A 244 5.80 -0.25 4.42
N ALA A 245 5.95 1.01 4.83
CA ALA A 245 5.11 1.62 5.85
C ALA A 245 3.61 1.69 5.46
N VAL A 246 3.29 1.86 4.18
CA VAL A 246 1.90 1.80 3.68
C VAL A 246 1.37 0.35 3.67
N LEU A 247 2.20 -0.61 3.26
CA LEU A 247 1.85 -2.02 3.24
C LEU A 247 1.62 -2.57 4.66
N ASP A 248 2.48 -2.21 5.61
CA ASP A 248 2.39 -2.59 7.02
C ASP A 248 1.16 -1.99 7.71
N ALA A 249 0.78 -0.76 7.34
CA ALA A 249 -0.45 -0.11 7.81
C ALA A 249 -1.73 -0.68 7.18
N GLY A 250 -1.59 -1.38 6.04
CA GLY A 250 -2.69 -1.90 5.25
C GLY A 250 -3.35 -0.87 4.32
N VAL A 251 -3.71 -1.33 3.13
CA VAL A 251 -4.70 -0.67 2.28
C VAL A 251 -6.10 -1.14 2.68
N PRO A 252 -7.10 -0.24 2.79
CA PRO A 252 -8.50 -0.65 2.75
C PRO A 252 -8.76 -1.41 1.44
N GLY A 253 -9.54 -2.49 1.50
CA GLY A 253 -9.69 -3.44 0.39
C GLY A 253 -10.23 -2.85 -0.92
N ASP A 254 -9.97 -3.56 -2.01
CA ASP A 254 -10.28 -3.22 -3.41
C ASP A 254 -11.67 -2.55 -3.60
N PRO A 255 -11.76 -1.38 -4.25
CA PRO A 255 -13.03 -0.80 -4.74
C PRO A 255 -13.71 -1.58 -5.90
N GLY A 256 -13.31 -2.83 -6.12
CA GLY A 256 -13.51 -3.57 -7.37
C GLY A 256 -14.69 -4.53 -7.42
N ASP A 257 -15.39 -4.79 -6.31
CA ASP A 257 -16.54 -5.71 -6.27
C ASP A 257 -17.86 -4.98 -5.94
N PRO A 258 -18.88 -4.98 -6.83
CA PRO A 258 -20.15 -4.33 -6.59
C PRO A 258 -21.07 -5.13 -5.64
N GLY A 259 -20.66 -5.19 -4.37
CA GLY A 259 -21.53 -5.37 -3.19
C GLY A 259 -22.17 -6.74 -2.98
N ASP A 260 -21.60 -7.53 -2.07
CA ASP A 260 -22.34 -8.54 -1.32
C ASP A 260 -22.87 -7.97 0.01
N PRO A 261 -24.20 -7.77 0.18
CA PRO A 261 -24.78 -7.31 1.43
C PRO A 261 -24.91 -8.47 2.44
N GLY A 262 -23.78 -9.01 2.91
CA GLY A 262 -23.77 -10.25 3.71
C GLY A 262 -22.69 -10.40 4.77
N ASP A 263 -21.45 -9.94 4.54
CA ASP A 263 -20.31 -10.33 5.41
C ASP A 263 -20.09 -9.37 6.61
N PRO A 264 -20.13 -9.85 7.87
CA PRO A 264 -19.63 -9.13 9.03
C PRO A 264 -18.09 -9.13 9.05
N GLY A 265 -17.49 -8.43 8.08
CA GLY A 265 -16.08 -8.51 7.74
C GLY A 265 -15.13 -8.33 8.93
N GLY A 266 -14.39 -9.40 9.25
CA GLY A 266 -13.34 -9.45 10.27
C GLY A 266 -12.06 -8.73 9.85
N GLY A 267 -12.15 -7.45 9.52
CA GLY A 267 -11.02 -6.61 9.14
C GLY A 267 -9.93 -6.61 10.21
N ARG A 268 -8.66 -6.61 9.79
CA ARG A 268 -7.52 -6.58 10.73
C ARG A 268 -7.65 -5.38 11.69
N PRO A 269 -7.39 -5.58 13.00
CA PRO A 269 -7.36 -4.50 13.99
C PRO A 269 -6.45 -3.34 13.57
N THR A 270 -6.97 -2.11 13.57
CA THR A 270 -6.18 -0.89 13.34
C THR A 270 -6.38 0.11 14.46
N CYS A 271 -5.37 0.95 14.70
CA CYS A 271 -5.48 2.07 15.63
C CYS A 271 -4.67 3.26 15.16
N GLY A 272 -5.12 4.46 15.53
CA GLY A 272 -4.34 5.69 15.45
C GLY A 272 -3.74 6.04 16.81
N ALA A 273 -2.60 6.74 16.83
CA ALA A 273 -2.02 7.33 18.02
C ALA A 273 -1.72 8.82 17.79
N VAL A 274 -2.00 9.67 18.79
CA VAL A 274 -1.72 11.11 18.75
C VAL A 274 -0.99 11.52 20.01
N PHE A 275 0.20 12.12 19.87
CA PHE A 275 1.00 12.66 20.96
C PHE A 275 0.62 14.11 21.29
N ARG A 276 0.63 14.45 22.59
CA ARG A 276 0.55 15.81 23.11
C ARG A 276 1.50 15.98 24.30
N ALA A 277 2.22 17.10 24.37
CA ALA A 277 2.88 17.54 25.60
C ALA A 277 1.84 18.23 26.52
N THR A 278 1.72 17.78 27.76
CA THR A 278 0.73 18.29 28.73
C THR A 278 1.34 19.23 29.78
N ASN A 279 2.63 19.05 30.09
CA ASN A 279 3.41 19.94 30.95
C ASN A 279 4.88 19.93 30.51
N VAL A 280 5.59 21.06 30.62
CA VAL A 280 6.98 21.21 30.15
C VAL A 280 7.79 21.99 31.18
N TRP A 281 9.01 21.52 31.48
CA TRP A 281 9.93 22.18 32.41
C TRP A 281 11.39 22.07 31.91
N GLN A 282 12.31 22.71 32.62
CA GLN A 282 13.73 22.64 32.27
C GLN A 282 14.26 21.21 32.43
N GLY A 283 14.69 20.59 31.31
CA GLY A 283 15.25 19.24 31.29
C GLY A 283 14.22 18.10 31.23
N GLY A 284 12.93 18.38 31.04
CA GLY A 284 11.92 17.33 30.84
C GLY A 284 10.52 17.82 30.47
N TYR A 285 9.66 16.87 30.12
CA TYR A 285 8.25 17.14 29.87
C TYR A 285 7.37 15.94 30.24
N GLN A 286 6.10 16.22 30.46
CA GLN A 286 5.02 15.25 30.57
C GLN A 286 4.36 15.09 29.20
N GLY A 287 4.34 13.86 28.71
CA GLY A 287 3.70 13.47 27.46
C GLY A 287 2.41 12.70 27.73
N GLU A 288 1.47 12.82 26.80
CA GLU A 288 0.23 12.07 26.72
C GLU A 288 0.08 11.52 25.31
N VAL A 289 -0.40 10.29 25.18
CA VAL A 289 -0.74 9.68 23.89
C VAL A 289 -2.14 9.13 23.97
N THR A 290 -3.00 9.62 23.08
CA THR A 290 -4.34 9.06 22.87
C THR A 290 -4.26 8.03 21.75
N VAL A 291 -4.71 6.81 22.05
CA VAL A 291 -4.85 5.68 21.14
C VAL A 291 -6.32 5.54 20.80
N THR A 292 -6.68 5.54 19.53
CA THR A 292 -8.06 5.40 19.05
C THR A 292 -8.18 4.13 18.20
N ASN A 293 -9.19 3.30 18.47
CA ASN A 293 -9.53 2.20 17.57
C ASN A 293 -10.13 2.77 16.27
N THR A 294 -9.47 2.50 15.15
CA THR A 294 -9.87 2.98 13.81
C THR A 294 -10.49 1.89 12.95
N SER A 295 -10.65 0.66 13.46
CA SER A 295 -11.36 -0.41 12.75
C SER A 295 -12.87 -0.42 13.05
N THR A 296 -13.60 -1.18 12.25
CA THR A 296 -15.05 -1.41 12.37
C THR A 296 -15.42 -2.44 13.46
N SER A 297 -14.43 -3.08 14.08
CA SER A 297 -14.61 -4.13 15.09
C SER A 297 -13.95 -3.74 16.42
N ALA A 298 -14.39 -4.33 17.53
CA ALA A 298 -13.72 -4.14 18.81
C ALA A 298 -12.29 -4.74 18.78
N VAL A 299 -11.31 -3.99 19.27
CA VAL A 299 -9.94 -4.46 19.49
C VAL A 299 -9.78 -4.90 20.94
N THR A 300 -8.90 -5.85 21.21
CA THR A 300 -8.63 -6.45 22.53
C THR A 300 -7.37 -5.92 23.20
N GLY A 301 -6.50 -5.25 22.43
CA GLY A 301 -5.29 -4.62 22.93
C GLY A 301 -4.65 -3.71 21.88
N TRP A 302 -3.71 -2.89 22.35
CA TRP A 302 -2.94 -1.97 21.51
C TRP A 302 -1.50 -1.88 21.98
N SER A 303 -0.63 -1.47 21.07
CA SER A 303 0.79 -1.20 21.27
C SER A 303 1.16 0.05 20.50
N VAL A 304 1.95 0.94 21.10
CA VAL A 304 2.40 2.19 20.48
C VAL A 304 3.91 2.30 20.54
N THR A 305 4.57 2.49 19.41
CA THR A 305 5.96 2.94 19.36
C THR A 305 6.00 4.45 19.58
N VAL A 306 6.91 4.91 20.45
CA VAL A 306 7.14 6.32 20.77
C VAL A 306 8.61 6.63 20.52
N VAL A 307 8.87 7.59 19.63
CA VAL A 307 10.22 8.09 19.31
C VAL A 307 10.27 9.60 19.62
N PRO A 308 10.78 9.98 20.80
CA PRO A 308 10.94 11.39 21.18
C PRO A 308 11.97 12.12 20.31
N ALA A 309 11.64 13.35 19.90
CA ALA A 309 12.57 14.20 19.18
C ALA A 309 13.66 14.81 20.09
N GLY A 310 14.66 15.45 19.49
CA GLY A 310 15.64 16.27 20.21
C GLY A 310 16.54 15.51 21.21
N GLY A 311 16.68 14.19 21.06
CA GLY A 311 17.46 13.36 21.98
C GLY A 311 16.76 13.06 23.32
N ALA A 312 15.47 13.35 23.44
CA ALA A 312 14.69 13.07 24.65
C ALA A 312 14.55 11.56 24.92
N ARG A 313 14.28 11.17 26.18
CA ARG A 313 14.15 9.77 26.61
C ARG A 313 13.01 9.62 27.61
N LEU A 314 12.11 8.65 27.39
CA LEU A 314 11.08 8.31 28.38
C LEU A 314 11.75 7.71 29.62
N THR A 315 11.29 8.12 30.81
CA THR A 315 11.80 7.64 32.10
C THR A 315 10.72 7.01 32.98
N GLN A 316 9.44 7.33 32.74
CA GLN A 316 8.29 6.75 33.43
C GLN A 316 7.09 6.71 32.51
N VAL A 317 6.27 5.65 32.59
CA VAL A 317 5.01 5.48 31.86
C VAL A 317 3.92 5.03 32.84
N TRP A 318 2.67 5.46 32.64
CA TRP A 318 1.49 4.97 33.35
C TRP A 318 0.32 4.75 32.38
N ASN A 319 -0.66 3.96 32.81
CA ASN A 319 -1.76 3.44 31.98
C ASN A 319 -1.30 2.59 30.78
N GLY A 320 -0.07 2.07 30.84
CA GLY A 320 0.51 1.14 29.87
C GLY A 320 1.85 0.61 30.39
N THR A 321 2.37 -0.42 29.73
CA THR A 321 3.66 -1.06 30.06
C THR A 321 4.69 -0.82 28.96
N SER A 322 5.84 -0.27 29.31
CA SER A 322 6.88 0.14 28.36
C SER A 322 8.04 -0.84 28.28
N ALA A 323 8.49 -1.13 27.05
CA ALA A 323 9.78 -1.74 26.75
C ALA A 323 10.62 -0.81 25.86
N THR A 324 11.91 -0.68 26.14
CA THR A 324 12.84 0.18 25.38
C THR A 324 13.82 -0.68 24.60
N ALA A 325 13.90 -0.46 23.29
CA ALA A 325 14.85 -1.12 22.41
C ALA A 325 16.23 -0.44 22.44
N ALA A 326 17.26 -1.11 21.94
CA ALA A 326 18.65 -0.66 22.01
C ALA A 326 18.94 0.62 21.19
N ASP A 327 18.09 0.94 20.22
CA ASP A 327 18.08 2.18 19.42
C ASP A 327 17.48 3.39 20.17
N GLY A 328 16.82 3.15 21.32
CA GLY A 328 16.09 4.15 22.10
C GLY A 328 14.61 4.27 21.74
N THR A 329 14.08 3.46 20.83
CA THR A 329 12.63 3.37 20.55
C THR A 329 11.91 2.76 21.75
N VAL A 330 10.81 3.38 22.20
CA VAL A 330 10.02 2.89 23.35
C VAL A 330 8.67 2.38 22.88
N THR A 331 8.39 1.10 23.11
CA THR A 331 7.11 0.47 22.81
C THR A 331 6.26 0.42 24.08
N VAL A 332 5.11 1.08 24.09
CA VAL A 332 4.14 1.08 25.18
C VAL A 332 2.94 0.20 24.81
N THR A 333 2.70 -0.85 25.57
CA THR A 333 1.54 -1.75 25.42
C THR A 333 0.44 -1.38 26.40
N ASN A 334 -0.81 -1.72 26.05
CA ASN A 334 -1.98 -1.46 26.89
C ASN A 334 -1.86 -2.06 28.30
N ALA A 335 -2.41 -1.37 29.29
CA ALA A 335 -2.67 -1.97 30.60
C ALA A 335 -3.83 -2.98 30.50
N SER A 336 -3.98 -3.84 31.52
CA SER A 336 -5.01 -4.88 31.55
C SER A 336 -6.46 -4.37 31.46
N TRP A 337 -6.69 -3.11 31.81
CA TRP A 337 -8.02 -2.49 31.91
C TRP A 337 -8.35 -1.50 30.77
N ASN A 338 -7.40 -1.16 29.88
CA ASN A 338 -7.62 -0.21 28.77
C ASN A 338 -7.24 -0.76 27.38
N GLY A 339 -7.00 -2.07 27.27
CA GLY A 339 -6.71 -2.72 25.97
C GLY A 339 -7.93 -2.84 25.06
N SER A 340 -9.11 -3.09 25.63
CA SER A 340 -10.33 -3.29 24.85
C SER A 340 -10.95 -1.95 24.44
N LEU A 341 -11.12 -1.73 23.14
CA LEU A 341 -11.70 -0.51 22.58
C LEU A 341 -12.73 -0.87 21.50
N ALA A 342 -13.96 -0.40 21.66
CA ALA A 342 -14.98 -0.42 20.61
C ALA A 342 -14.55 0.46 19.41
N PRO A 343 -15.16 0.30 18.21
CA PRO A 343 -14.92 1.18 17.07
C PRO A 343 -15.02 2.68 17.44
N GLY A 344 -14.02 3.47 17.09
CA GLY A 344 -13.93 4.89 17.43
C GLY A 344 -13.68 5.22 18.91
N ALA A 345 -13.64 4.23 19.81
CA ALA A 345 -13.29 4.45 21.21
C ALA A 345 -11.78 4.66 21.38
N SER A 346 -11.39 5.37 22.45
CA SER A 346 -10.00 5.70 22.72
C SER A 346 -9.56 5.33 24.14
N ALA A 347 -8.29 4.98 24.28
CA ALA A 347 -7.55 4.90 25.53
C ALA A 347 -6.46 5.97 25.55
N THR A 348 -5.98 6.35 26.75
CA THR A 348 -4.91 7.33 26.90
C THR A 348 -3.86 6.80 27.88
N PHE A 349 -2.59 6.87 27.48
CA PHE A 349 -1.45 6.65 28.36
C PHE A 349 -0.59 7.91 28.47
N GLY A 350 0.13 8.03 29.57
CA GLY A 350 1.00 9.17 29.83
C GLY A 350 2.41 8.73 30.19
N PHE A 351 3.35 9.64 29.98
CA PHE A 351 4.76 9.41 30.29
C PHE A 351 5.46 10.68 30.78
N VAL A 352 6.59 10.50 31.47
CA VAL A 352 7.60 11.56 31.68
C VAL A 352 8.79 11.25 30.79
N ALA A 353 9.33 12.28 30.15
CA ALA A 353 10.58 12.21 29.41
C ALA A 353 11.58 13.27 29.89
N THR A 354 12.85 12.90 29.92
CA THR A 354 13.97 13.82 30.11
C THR A 354 14.46 14.36 28.78
N THR A 355 14.97 15.59 28.77
CA THR A 355 15.47 16.27 27.56
C THR A 355 16.88 16.83 27.77
N PRO A 356 17.73 16.83 26.74
CA PRO A 356 18.94 17.66 26.72
C PRO A 356 18.59 19.15 26.88
N THR A 357 19.50 19.93 27.46
CA THR A 357 19.32 21.38 27.65
C THR A 357 19.20 22.18 26.34
N THR A 358 19.52 21.57 25.21
CA THR A 358 19.42 22.12 23.85
C THR A 358 18.16 21.70 23.09
N ALA A 359 17.26 20.93 23.71
CA ALA A 359 16.02 20.48 23.07
C ALA A 359 15.02 21.64 22.87
N GLY A 360 14.39 21.69 21.69
CA GLY A 360 13.29 22.61 21.40
C GLY A 360 11.94 22.14 21.98
N THR A 361 10.85 22.70 21.47
CA THR A 361 9.47 22.31 21.85
C THR A 361 9.28 20.78 21.75
N PRO A 362 8.78 20.11 22.80
CA PRO A 362 8.61 18.66 22.79
C PRO A 362 7.73 18.15 21.65
N SER A 363 8.24 17.16 20.92
CA SER A 363 7.52 16.40 19.90
C SER A 363 7.96 14.94 19.93
N ALA A 364 7.11 14.05 19.45
CA ALA A 364 7.40 12.63 19.31
C ALA A 364 6.68 12.06 18.08
N THR A 365 7.35 11.17 17.35
CA THR A 365 6.70 10.32 16.36
C THR A 365 6.04 9.16 17.10
N VAL A 366 4.78 8.87 16.77
CA VAL A 366 4.03 7.74 17.35
C VAL A 366 3.42 6.87 16.26
N GLY A 367 3.52 5.55 16.41
CA GLY A 367 2.90 4.55 15.53
C GLY A 367 2.13 3.53 16.35
N CYS A 368 0.98 3.06 15.86
CA CYS A 368 0.07 2.19 16.63
C CYS A 368 -0.17 0.84 15.95
N THR A 369 -0.27 -0.22 16.75
CA THR A 369 -0.62 -1.57 16.31
C THR A 369 -1.69 -2.13 17.25
N ALA A 370 -2.83 -2.57 16.69
CA ALA A 370 -3.91 -3.15 17.48
C ALA A 370 -3.92 -4.69 17.41
N ARG A 371 -4.60 -5.32 18.37
CA ARG A 371 -4.85 -6.77 18.44
C ARG A 371 -6.35 -7.02 18.53
N GLY A 372 -6.82 -8.11 17.94
CA GLY A 372 -8.24 -8.43 17.83
C GLY A 372 -8.64 -9.58 18.74
N THR A 373 -9.93 -9.91 18.74
CA THR A 373 -10.38 -11.24 19.17
C THR A 373 -9.91 -12.26 18.14
N ALA A 374 -9.13 -13.26 18.55
CA ALA A 374 -8.87 -14.41 17.70
C ALA A 374 -10.19 -15.15 17.44
N THR A 375 -10.52 -15.37 16.18
CA THR A 375 -11.60 -16.27 15.77
C THR A 375 -11.14 -17.71 16.00
N SER A 376 -11.84 -18.43 16.85
CA SER A 376 -11.58 -19.82 17.25
C SER A 376 -12.33 -20.83 16.39
#